data_AF-A0A957GQU4-F1
#
_entry.id   AF-A0A957GQU4-F1
#
_cell.length_a   1.000
_cell.length_b   1.000
_cell.length_c   1.000
_cell.angle_alpha   90.00
_cell.angle_beta   90.00
_cell.angle_gamma   90.00
#
_symmetry.space_group_name_H-M   'P 1'
#
loop_
_entity.id
_entity.type
_entity.pdbx_description
1 polymer ?
#
loop_
_entity_poly.entity_id
_entity_poly.type
_entity_poly.pdbx_seq_one_letter_code
_entity_poly.pdbx_strand_id
1 'polypeptide(L)'
;LLATAEIYRRLGAHVALPFVLPASLLARLGERLPLREQVAAEQMAMKVVEQIEGALRGYLALPAWYRERDVAEMVGMVETAVAEGRDLILTYQNRHEEGAVVRRVTPYWLETRHGVIYLQAYCHLREEERVFRVDRIEACEVVEKQNI
;
A
#
# COMPACT_ATOMS: atom_id res chain seq x y z
N LEU A 1 27.17 -10.55 -4.88
CA LEU A 1 27.04 -9.23 -5.54
C LEU A 1 25.96 -9.22 -6.62
N LEU A 2 26.01 -10.11 -7.63
CA LEU A 2 24.98 -10.17 -8.69
C LEU A 2 23.56 -10.41 -8.14
N ALA A 3 23.37 -11.40 -7.26
CA ALA A 3 22.07 -11.66 -6.63
C ALA A 3 21.56 -10.44 -5.84
N THR A 4 22.43 -9.75 -5.11
CA THR A 4 22.08 -8.52 -4.37
C THR A 4 21.62 -7.40 -5.30
N ALA A 5 22.30 -7.22 -6.44
CA ALA A 5 21.95 -6.20 -7.41
C ALA A 5 20.63 -6.52 -8.14
N GLU A 6 20.35 -7.80 -8.39
CA GLU A 6 19.08 -8.23 -8.99
C GLU A 6 17.90 -8.10 -8.03
N ILE A 7 18.10 -8.43 -6.75
CA ILE A 7 17.12 -8.18 -5.69
C ILE A 7 16.82 -6.69 -5.61
N TYR A 8 17.84 -5.84 -5.58
CA TYR A 8 17.67 -4.39 -5.54
C TYR A 8 16.91 -3.87 -6.78
N ARG A 9 17.25 -4.31 -8.01
CA ARG A 9 16.52 -3.89 -9.21
C ARG A 9 15.04 -4.28 -9.15
N ARG A 10 14.75 -5.53 -8.76
CA ARG A 10 13.36 -6.03 -8.69
C ARG A 10 12.56 -5.33 -7.60
N LEU A 11 13.18 -5.04 -6.45
CA LEU A 11 12.55 -4.23 -5.41
C LEU A 11 12.12 -2.84 -5.91
N GLY A 12 12.88 -2.25 -6.83
CA GLY A 12 12.54 -0.97 -7.46
C GLY A 12 11.20 -0.95 -8.22
N ALA A 13 10.65 -2.11 -8.57
CA ALA A 13 9.31 -2.22 -9.16
C ALA A 13 8.17 -2.16 -8.12
N HIS A 14 8.49 -2.33 -6.84
CA HIS A 14 7.52 -2.41 -5.75
C HIS A 14 7.71 -1.33 -4.68
N VAL A 15 8.90 -0.75 -4.57
CA VAL A 15 9.23 0.34 -3.65
C VAL A 15 10.14 1.36 -4.32
N ALA A 16 9.96 2.65 -4.02
CA ALA A 16 10.84 3.69 -4.53
C ALA A 16 12.24 3.52 -3.91
N LEU A 17 13.21 3.18 -4.74
CA LEU A 17 14.60 3.04 -4.32
C LEU A 17 15.36 4.35 -4.59
N PRO A 18 16.35 4.71 -3.74
CA PRO A 18 17.11 5.96 -3.89
C PRO A 18 17.95 6.03 -5.17
N PHE A 19 18.09 4.92 -5.89
CA PHE A 19 18.76 4.81 -7.17
C PHE A 19 18.16 3.68 -7.98
N VAL A 20 18.06 3.83 -9.30
CA VAL A 20 17.64 2.76 -10.24
C VAL A 20 18.88 2.11 -10.84
N LEU A 21 19.03 0.81 -10.63
CA LEU A 21 20.17 0.05 -11.14
C LEU A 21 19.99 -0.19 -12.66
N PRO A 22 20.87 0.35 -13.53
CA PRO A 22 20.73 0.18 -14.98
C PRO A 22 20.86 -1.29 -15.38
N ALA A 23 20.00 -1.76 -16.30
CA ALA A 23 20.05 -3.14 -16.81
C ALA A 23 21.43 -3.49 -17.40
N SER A 24 22.10 -2.52 -18.01
CA SER A 24 23.46 -2.67 -18.55
C SER A 24 24.52 -2.96 -17.47
N LEU A 25 24.35 -2.42 -16.26
CA LEU A 25 25.28 -2.69 -15.16
C LEU A 25 25.13 -4.13 -14.63
N LEU A 26 23.90 -4.65 -14.58
CA LEU A 26 23.64 -6.04 -14.20
C LEU A 26 24.17 -7.02 -15.22
N ALA A 27 23.97 -6.74 -16.52
CA ALA A 27 24.53 -7.56 -17.59
C ALA A 27 26.06 -7.66 -17.48
N ARG A 28 26.75 -6.52 -17.28
CA ARG A 28 28.20 -6.46 -17.10
C ARG A 28 28.70 -7.17 -15.83
N LEU A 29 27.90 -7.18 -14.75
CA LEU A 29 28.22 -7.94 -13.54
C LEU A 29 28.01 -9.45 -13.76
N GLY A 30 27.00 -9.82 -14.55
CA GLY A 30 26.71 -11.20 -14.94
C GLY A 30 27.82 -11.81 -15.79
N GLU A 31 28.29 -11.10 -16.80
CA GLU A 31 29.37 -11.52 -17.72
C GLU A 31 30.68 -11.93 -17.02
N ARG A 32 30.89 -11.50 -15.77
CA ARG A 32 32.06 -11.85 -14.96
C ARG A 32 31.95 -13.21 -14.26
N LEU A 33 30.81 -13.88 -14.37
CA LEU A 33 30.52 -15.16 -13.72
C LEU A 33 30.17 -16.24 -14.75
N PRO A 34 30.43 -17.52 -14.47
CA PRO A 34 29.97 -18.63 -15.29
C PRO A 34 28.44 -18.62 -15.45
N LEU A 35 27.92 -19.04 -16.61
CA LEU A 35 26.48 -19.05 -16.91
C LEU A 35 25.63 -19.74 -15.82
N ARG A 36 26.15 -20.83 -15.25
CA ARG A 36 25.48 -21.57 -14.15
C ARG A 36 25.29 -20.71 -12.89
N GLU A 37 26.28 -19.88 -12.56
CA GLU A 37 26.22 -18.98 -11.40
C GLU A 37 25.32 -17.78 -11.66
N GLN A 38 25.26 -17.31 -12.92
CA GLN A 38 24.30 -16.28 -13.33
C GLN A 38 22.86 -16.76 -13.17
N VAL A 39 22.55 -17.96 -13.70
CA VAL A 39 21.22 -18.58 -13.57
C VAL A 39 20.85 -18.84 -12.11
N ALA A 40 21.79 -19.32 -11.29
CA ALA A 40 21.56 -19.53 -9.87
C ALA A 40 21.29 -18.22 -9.10
N ALA A 41 22.02 -17.13 -9.44
CA ALA A 41 21.79 -15.81 -8.85
C ALA A 41 20.42 -15.24 -9.22
N GLU A 42 19.99 -15.43 -10.47
CA GLU A 42 18.66 -15.00 -10.93
C GLU A 42 17.53 -15.78 -10.23
N GLN A 43 17.66 -17.10 -10.11
CA GLN A 43 16.70 -17.94 -9.39
C GLN A 43 16.60 -17.58 -7.91
N MET A 44 17.73 -17.32 -7.25
CA MET A 44 17.77 -16.86 -5.86
C MET A 44 17.07 -15.50 -5.71
N ALA A 45 17.36 -14.55 -6.61
CA ALA A 45 16.74 -13.24 -6.58
C ALA A 45 15.22 -13.32 -6.79
N MET A 46 14.76 -14.17 -7.72
CA MET A 46 13.33 -14.40 -7.96
C MET A 46 12.63 -14.92 -6.70
N LYS A 47 13.20 -15.91 -6.02
CA LYS A 47 12.64 -16.47 -4.77
C LYS A 47 12.59 -15.45 -3.64
N VAL A 48 13.66 -14.68 -3.47
CA VAL A 48 13.71 -13.62 -2.44
C VAL A 48 12.69 -12.53 -2.73
N VAL A 49 12.52 -12.15 -4.00
CA VAL A 49 11.52 -11.16 -4.40
C VAL A 49 10.11 -11.68 -4.17
N GLU A 50 9.81 -12.93 -4.51
CA GLU A 50 8.51 -13.55 -4.23
C GLU A 50 8.22 -13.58 -2.72
N GLN A 51 9.21 -13.93 -1.90
CA GLN A 51 9.09 -13.92 -0.44
C GLN A 51 8.88 -12.50 0.11
N ILE A 52 9.62 -11.53 -0.41
CA ILE A 52 9.47 -10.13 -0.04
C ILE A 52 8.10 -9.64 -0.49
N GLU A 53 7.69 -9.83 -1.74
CA GLU A 53 6.35 -9.49 -2.22
C GLU A 53 5.24 -10.14 -1.38
N GLY A 54 5.39 -11.41 -1.00
CA GLY A 54 4.46 -12.10 -0.10
C GLY A 54 4.37 -11.44 1.27
N ALA A 55 5.52 -11.05 1.85
CA ALA A 55 5.59 -10.32 3.12
C ALA A 55 5.08 -8.87 3.00
N LEU A 56 5.37 -8.19 1.88
CA LEU A 56 4.93 -6.84 1.55
C LEU A 56 3.41 -6.81 1.34
N ARG A 57 2.81 -7.79 0.65
CA ARG A 57 1.35 -7.95 0.50
C ARG A 57 0.61 -8.11 1.84
N GLY A 58 1.34 -8.33 2.94
CA GLY A 58 0.83 -8.33 4.31
C GLY A 58 1.01 -7.03 5.10
N TYR A 59 2.08 -6.27 4.86
CA TYR A 59 2.49 -5.15 5.73
C TYR A 59 2.82 -3.82 5.02
N LEU A 60 3.15 -3.83 3.74
CA LEU A 60 3.37 -2.61 2.95
C LEU A 60 2.24 -2.45 1.93
N ALA A 61 1.38 -1.46 2.14
CA ALA A 61 0.89 -0.71 0.99
C ALA A 61 2.15 -0.07 0.36
N LEU A 62 2.42 -0.18 -0.93
CA LEU A 62 1.76 0.63 -1.96
C LEU A 62 2.16 0.11 -3.36
N PRO A 63 1.19 -0.10 -4.27
CA PRO A 63 1.29 0.39 -5.66
C PRO A 63 -0.11 0.80 -6.22
N ALA A 64 -0.37 1.45 -7.35
CA ALA A 64 0.40 2.08 -8.42
C ALA A 64 -0.20 3.49 -8.67
N TRP A 65 -0.18 4.31 -7.64
CA TRP A 65 -0.26 5.77 -7.69
C TRP A 65 0.10 6.23 -6.28
N TYR A 66 1.36 6.54 -6.00
CA TYR A 66 1.65 7.41 -4.86
C TYR A 66 1.12 8.78 -5.28
N ARG A 67 -0.19 9.01 -5.15
CA ARG A 67 -0.74 10.36 -5.26
C ARG A 67 -0.26 11.04 -4.00
N GLU A 68 0.49 12.11 -4.15
CA GLU A 68 0.49 13.23 -3.21
C GLU A 68 -0.95 13.77 -3.11
N ARG A 69 -1.89 12.97 -2.61
CA ARG A 69 -2.98 13.54 -1.86
C ARG A 69 -2.49 13.54 -0.44
N ASP A 70 -2.63 14.70 0.18
CA ASP A 70 -2.07 14.95 1.48
C ASP A 70 -2.77 13.99 2.45
N VAL A 71 -2.09 12.89 2.81
CA VAL A 71 -2.61 11.94 3.80
C VAL A 71 -2.98 12.72 5.07
N ALA A 72 -2.27 13.83 5.35
CA ALA A 72 -2.61 14.75 6.42
C ALA A 72 -3.97 15.45 6.20
N GLU A 73 -4.33 15.85 4.97
CA GLU A 73 -5.66 16.41 4.67
C GLU A 73 -6.76 15.37 4.89
N MET A 74 -6.57 14.15 4.41
CA MET A 74 -7.55 13.08 4.62
C MET A 74 -7.68 12.71 6.10
N VAL A 75 -6.56 12.63 6.81
CA VAL A 75 -6.54 12.45 8.28
C VAL A 75 -7.30 13.59 8.95
N GLY A 76 -7.03 14.85 8.62
CA GLY A 76 -7.71 16.00 9.20
C GLY A 76 -9.21 16.01 8.93
N MET A 77 -9.64 15.60 7.73
CA MET A 77 -11.06 15.42 7.42
C MET A 77 -11.69 14.30 8.25
N VAL A 78 -11.01 13.16 8.40
CA VAL A 78 -11.51 12.05 9.23
C VAL A 78 -11.57 12.44 10.70
N GLU A 79 -10.55 13.14 11.22
CA GLU A 79 -10.54 13.67 12.58
C GLU A 79 -11.71 14.65 12.82
N THR A 80 -11.98 15.51 11.85
CA THR A 80 -13.14 16.42 11.89
C THR A 80 -14.45 15.64 11.91
N ALA A 81 -14.60 14.62 11.05
CA ALA A 81 -15.80 13.79 11.02
C ALA A 81 -16.01 13.00 12.32
N VAL A 82 -14.93 12.49 12.93
CA VAL A 82 -14.95 11.88 14.26
C VAL A 82 -15.44 12.89 15.30
N ALA A 83 -14.86 14.08 15.33
CA ALA A 83 -15.21 15.11 16.30
C ALA A 83 -16.66 15.61 16.15
N GLU A 84 -17.16 15.68 14.91
CA GLU A 84 -18.53 16.14 14.61
C GLU A 84 -19.59 15.03 14.64
N GLY A 85 -19.17 13.77 14.83
CA GLY A 85 -20.05 12.60 14.77
C GLY A 85 -20.71 12.41 13.41
N ARG A 86 -19.98 12.66 12.32
CA ARG A 86 -20.48 12.58 10.95
C ARG A 86 -20.00 11.33 10.24
N ASP A 87 -20.90 10.76 9.43
CA ASP A 87 -20.56 9.63 8.58
C ASP A 87 -19.66 10.05 7.41
N LEU A 88 -18.89 9.09 6.92
CA LEU A 88 -18.01 9.23 5.76
C LEU A 88 -18.46 8.29 4.64
N ILE A 89 -18.31 8.72 3.38
CA ILE A 89 -18.36 7.87 2.19
C ILE A 89 -16.93 7.62 1.75
N LEU A 90 -16.52 6.35 1.74
CA LEU A 90 -15.18 5.91 1.36
C LEU A 90 -15.22 5.14 0.05
N THR A 91 -14.40 5.52 -0.92
CA THR A 91 -14.03 4.63 -2.04
C THR A 91 -12.83 3.81 -1.61
N TYR A 92 -13.03 2.53 -1.30
CA TYR A 92 -12.03 1.70 -0.62
C TYR A 92 -11.55 0.54 -1.48
N GLN A 93 -10.23 0.40 -1.65
CA GLN A 93 -9.64 -0.76 -2.34
C GLN A 93 -9.63 -1.99 -1.44
N ASN A 94 -10.33 -3.05 -1.86
CA ASN A 94 -10.39 -4.30 -1.11
C ASN A 94 -9.14 -5.15 -1.35
N ARG A 95 -8.71 -5.92 -0.34
CA ARG A 95 -7.47 -6.72 -0.40
C ARG A 95 -7.58 -7.94 -1.35
N HIS A 96 -8.80 -8.44 -1.54
CA HIS A 96 -9.05 -9.76 -2.14
C HIS A 96 -9.96 -9.71 -3.38
N GLU A 97 -10.47 -8.54 -3.75
CA GLU A 97 -11.42 -8.37 -4.86
C GLU A 97 -10.87 -7.31 -5.81
N GLU A 98 -10.95 -7.56 -7.11
CA GLU A 98 -10.65 -6.55 -8.13
C GLU A 98 -11.77 -5.50 -8.13
N GLY A 99 -11.47 -4.30 -7.62
CA GLY A 99 -12.37 -3.15 -7.67
C GLY A 99 -12.42 -2.35 -6.35
N ALA A 100 -12.59 -1.05 -6.48
CA ALA A 100 -12.89 -0.19 -5.33
C ALA A 100 -14.38 -0.30 -4.98
N VAL A 101 -14.68 -0.41 -3.68
CA VAL A 101 -16.05 -0.50 -3.16
C VAL A 101 -16.37 0.77 -2.40
N VAL A 102 -17.50 1.40 -2.72
CA VAL A 102 -18.01 2.55 -1.97
C VAL A 102 -18.65 2.07 -0.67
N ARG A 103 -18.26 2.68 0.46
CA ARG A 103 -18.72 2.31 1.80
C ARG A 103 -19.11 3.55 2.58
N ARG A 104 -20.33 3.56 3.12
CA ARG A 104 -20.70 4.47 4.21
C ARG A 104 -20.16 3.91 5.52
N VAL A 105 -19.46 4.74 6.29
CA VAL A 105 -18.92 4.36 7.60
C VAL A 105 -19.18 5.44 8.65
N THR A 106 -19.37 5.04 9.90
CA THR A 106 -19.37 5.96 11.05
C THR A 106 -17.99 5.89 11.71
N PRO A 107 -17.15 6.93 11.58
CA PRO A 107 -15.79 6.90 12.10
C PRO A 107 -15.78 7.04 13.62
N TYR A 108 -14.88 6.30 14.28
CA TYR A 108 -14.73 6.33 15.73
C TYR A 108 -13.41 6.99 16.16
N TRP A 109 -12.27 6.47 15.69
CA TRP A 109 -10.96 7.09 15.92
C TRP A 109 -9.93 6.60 14.90
N LEU A 110 -8.82 7.32 14.82
CA LEU A 110 -7.63 6.91 14.08
C LEU A 110 -6.60 6.30 15.03
N GLU A 111 -5.93 5.25 14.58
CA GLU A 111 -4.80 4.66 15.28
C GLU A 111 -3.62 4.43 14.33
N THR A 112 -2.39 4.50 14.84
CA THR A 112 -1.19 4.20 14.05
C THR A 112 -0.55 2.91 14.55
N ARG A 113 -0.37 1.93 13.64
CA ARG A 113 0.31 0.66 13.94
C ARG A 113 1.41 0.42 12.92
N HIS A 114 2.65 0.25 13.38
CA HIS A 114 3.82 0.03 12.53
C HIS A 114 3.97 1.05 11.39
N GLY A 115 3.67 2.33 11.66
CA GLY A 115 3.77 3.43 10.69
C GLY A 115 2.61 3.53 9.69
N VAL A 116 1.54 2.74 9.87
CA VAL A 116 0.33 2.80 9.04
C VAL A 116 -0.83 3.34 9.87
N ILE A 117 -1.62 4.24 9.28
CA ILE A 117 -2.83 4.80 9.90
C ILE A 117 -4.04 3.93 9.57
N TYR A 118 -4.82 3.60 10.59
CA TYR A 118 -6.04 2.82 10.53
C TYR A 118 -7.20 3.63 11.09
N LEU A 119 -8.34 3.57 10.41
CA LEU A 119 -9.62 4.09 10.87
C LEU A 119 -10.45 2.94 11.46
N GLN A 120 -10.82 3.10 12.73
CA GLN A 120 -11.82 2.29 13.41
C GLN A 120 -13.19 2.89 13.13
N ALA A 121 -14.11 2.10 12.57
CA ALA A 121 -15.41 2.61 12.16
C ALA A 121 -16.48 1.52 12.08
N TYR A 122 -17.75 1.91 12.27
CA TYR A 122 -18.88 1.07 11.92
C TYR A 122 -19.09 1.05 10.41
N CYS A 123 -19.15 -0.13 9.79
CA CYS A 123 -19.39 -0.27 8.37
C CYS A 123 -20.88 -0.55 8.10
N HIS A 124 -21.60 0.42 7.55
CA HIS A 124 -23.04 0.27 7.26
C HIS A 124 -23.36 -0.78 6.19
N LEU A 125 -22.40 -1.09 5.30
CA LEU A 125 -22.56 -2.15 4.30
C LEU A 125 -22.49 -3.55 4.93
N ARG A 126 -21.78 -3.71 6.04
CA ARG A 126 -21.54 -5.01 6.69
C ARG A 126 -22.22 -5.12 8.06
N GLU A 127 -22.80 -4.02 8.54
CA GLU A 127 -23.48 -3.90 9.82
C GLU A 127 -22.60 -4.35 11.01
N GLU A 128 -21.30 -4.02 10.94
CA GLU A 128 -20.33 -4.41 11.96
C GLU A 128 -19.17 -3.41 12.07
N GLU A 129 -18.44 -3.46 13.19
CA GLU A 129 -17.20 -2.71 13.38
C GLU A 129 -16.08 -3.26 12.49
N ARG A 130 -15.39 -2.38 11.77
CA ARG A 130 -14.27 -2.75 10.91
C ARG A 130 -13.14 -1.74 10.99
N VAL A 131 -11.95 -2.25 10.65
CA VAL A 131 -10.73 -1.46 10.53
C VAL A 131 -10.43 -1.21 9.06
N PHE A 132 -10.27 0.06 8.69
CA PHE A 132 -9.91 0.49 7.35
C PHE A 132 -8.50 1.07 7.36
N ARG A 133 -7.63 0.67 6.44
CA ARG A 133 -6.34 1.36 6.27
C ARG A 133 -6.54 2.63 5.49
N VAL A 134 -6.06 3.75 6.02
CA VAL A 134 -6.25 5.07 5.38
C VAL A 134 -5.55 5.14 4.03
N ASP A 135 -4.39 4.48 3.89
CA ASP A 135 -3.63 4.39 2.63
C ASP A 135 -4.34 3.62 1.50
N ARG A 136 -5.48 2.95 1.78
CA ARG A 136 -6.31 2.25 0.78
C ARG A 136 -7.60 2.98 0.43
N ILE A 137 -7.81 4.17 0.99
CA ILE A 137 -8.96 5.01 0.69
C ILE A 137 -8.61 5.88 -0.54
N GLU A 138 -9.31 5.65 -1.66
CA GLU A 138 -9.09 6.40 -2.89
C GLU A 138 -9.79 7.77 -2.91
N ALA A 139 -10.90 7.87 -2.18
CA ALA A 139 -11.67 9.09 -1.99
C ALA A 139 -12.44 8.98 -0.67
N CYS A 140 -12.60 10.12 0.00
CA CYS A 140 -13.36 10.24 1.23
C CYS A 140 -14.16 11.53 1.18
N GLU A 141 -15.44 11.44 1.51
CA GLU A 141 -16.37 12.57 1.55
C GLU A 141 -17.16 12.52 2.85
N VAL A 142 -17.37 13.67 3.49
CA VAL A 142 -18.18 13.73 4.71
C VAL A 142 -19.65 13.85 4.33
N VAL A 143 -20.50 12.96 4.86
CA VAL A 143 -21.94 12.98 4.62
C VAL A 143 -22.52 14.29 5.18
N GLU A 144 -23.20 15.05 4.34
CA GLU A 144 -23.90 16.27 4.77
C GLU A 144 -25.01 15.91 5.76
N LYS A 145 -25.17 16.73 6.81
CA LYS A 145 -26.33 16.60 7.69
C LYS A 145 -27.56 16.97 6.87
N GLN A 146 -28.48 16.03 6.66
CA GLN A 146 -29.80 16.36 6.16
C GLN A 146 -30.45 17.31 7.16
N ASN A 147 -30.60 18.58 6.76
CA ASN A 147 -31.40 19.54 7.51
C ASN A 147 -32.83 19.01 7.58
N ILE A 148 -33.23 18.56 8.77
CA ILE A 148 -34.63 18.33 9.15
C ILE A 148 -35.13 19.61 9.81
#